data_AF-A0A432QEI2-F1
#
_entry.id   AF-A0A432QEI2-F1
#
_cell.length_a   1.000
_cell.length_b   1.000
_cell.length_c   1.000
_cell.angle_alpha   90.00
_cell.angle_beta   90.00
_cell.angle_gamma   90.00
#
_symmetry.space_group_name_H-M   'P 1'
#
loop_
_entity.id
_entity.type
_entity.pdbx_description
1 polymer ?
#
loop_
_entity_poly.entity_id
_entity_poly.type
_entity_poly.pdbx_seq_one_letter_code
_entity_poly.pdbx_strand_id
1 'polypeptide(L)'
;MAAPKKPETRRNAEIGEQAMIEAILEGSPEGIGVAVIRLDCGCRKMAAVKKDGEPASKIIMYRDQAETICPQCRKDNGDFMRVTEQFIHWAAPEPDMTTKTEIEIKVLGTQQVQ
;
A
#
# COMPACT_ATOMS: atom_id res chain seq x y z
N MET A 1 35.33 -13.19 -4.95
CA MET A 1 33.92 -13.41 -5.32
C MET A 1 33.12 -12.18 -4.87
N ALA A 2 32.78 -11.28 -5.79
CA ALA A 2 32.00 -10.09 -5.46
C ALA A 2 30.51 -10.47 -5.39
N ALA A 3 29.87 -10.21 -4.26
CA ALA A 3 28.43 -10.41 -4.09
C ALA A 3 27.65 -9.52 -5.08
N PRO A 4 26.54 -9.98 -5.67
CA PRO A 4 25.74 -9.14 -6.55
C PRO A 4 25.16 -7.98 -5.74
N LYS A 5 25.56 -6.75 -6.09
CA LYS A 5 24.96 -5.54 -5.52
C LYS A 5 23.49 -5.52 -5.93
N LYS A 6 22.57 -5.73 -4.97
CA LYS A 6 21.14 -5.49 -5.18
C LYS A 6 20.96 -4.03 -5.67
N PRO A 7 20.12 -3.77 -6.68
CA PRO A 7 20.01 -2.45 -7.29
C PRO A 7 19.53 -1.43 -6.25
N GLU A 8 20.34 -0.39 -6.03
CA GLU A 8 20.15 0.65 -5.00
C GLU A 8 18.81 1.39 -5.11
N THR A 9 18.22 1.41 -6.30
CA THR A 9 16.89 1.99 -6.59
C THR A 9 15.74 1.30 -5.86
N ARG A 10 15.81 -0.02 -5.64
CA ARG A 10 14.74 -0.77 -4.94
C ARG A 10 14.71 -0.45 -3.46
N ARG A 11 15.89 -0.27 -2.85
CA ARG A 11 16.06 0.04 -1.43
C ARG A 11 15.49 1.40 -1.04
N ASN A 12 15.66 2.40 -1.90
CA ASN A 12 15.13 3.75 -1.64
C ASN A 12 13.60 3.81 -1.74
N ALA A 13 13.02 3.05 -2.66
CA ALA A 13 11.57 2.94 -2.81
C ALA A 13 10.90 2.30 -1.59
N GLU A 14 11.53 1.29 -1.00
CA GLU A 14 11.07 0.63 0.24
C GLU A 14 11.14 1.58 1.45
N ILE A 15 12.18 2.42 1.55
CA ILE A 15 12.31 3.41 2.62
C ILE A 15 11.23 4.50 2.50
N GLY A 16 10.98 5.01 1.29
CA GLY A 16 9.93 6.00 1.04
C GLY A 16 8.53 5.45 1.32
N GLU A 17 8.29 4.18 0.95
CA GLU A 17 7.05 3.48 1.27
C GLU A 17 6.82 3.34 2.78
N GLN A 18 7.85 2.94 3.53
CA GLN A 18 7.74 2.83 4.98
C GLN A 18 7.42 4.18 5.65
N ALA A 19 8.12 5.24 5.26
CA ALA A 19 7.88 6.58 5.80
C ALA A 19 6.45 7.07 5.52
N MET A 20 5.91 6.73 4.34
CA MET A 20 4.51 7.06 4.00
C MET A 20 3.52 6.24 4.83
N ILE A 21 3.79 4.95 5.06
CA ILE A 21 2.95 4.10 5.93
C ILE A 21 2.90 4.67 7.34
N GLU A 22 4.05 5.05 7.90
CA GLU A 22 4.15 5.65 9.24
C GLU A 22 3.38 6.97 9.32
N ALA A 23 3.54 7.86 8.34
CA ALA A 23 2.80 9.13 8.31
C ALA A 23 1.27 8.93 8.22
N ILE A 24 0.81 7.91 7.49
CA ILE A 24 -0.61 7.58 7.37
C ILE A 24 -1.18 7.05 8.69
N LEU A 25 -0.43 6.18 9.37
CA LEU A 25 -0.81 5.64 10.67
C LEU A 25 -0.83 6.73 11.75
N GLU A 26 0.17 7.62 11.76
CA GLU A 26 0.21 8.76 12.69
C GLU A 26 -1.02 9.67 12.51
N GLY A 27 -1.45 9.89 11.27
CA GLY A 27 -2.66 10.65 10.97
C GLY A 27 -3.98 9.89 11.21
N SER A 28 -3.93 8.58 11.48
CA SER A 28 -5.10 7.71 11.56
C SER A 28 -5.04 6.80 12.81
N PRO A 29 -5.33 7.33 14.02
CA PRO A 29 -5.17 6.59 15.28
C PRO A 29 -6.03 5.32 15.40
N GLU A 30 -7.12 5.25 14.63
CA GLU A 30 -8.01 4.08 14.53
C GLU A 30 -7.54 3.03 13.52
N GLY A 31 -6.48 3.34 12.76
CA GLY A 31 -5.88 2.46 11.77
C GLY A 31 -5.04 1.37 12.42
N ILE A 32 -5.35 0.11 12.13
CA ILE A 32 -4.58 -1.06 12.59
C ILE A 32 -3.61 -1.59 11.53
N GLY A 33 -3.60 -0.97 10.36
CA GLY A 33 -2.70 -1.25 9.26
C GLY A 33 -2.89 -0.28 8.11
N VAL A 34 -2.06 -0.40 7.08
CA VAL A 34 -2.15 0.38 5.84
C VAL A 34 -2.23 -0.57 4.66
N ALA A 35 -3.32 -0.47 3.91
CA ALA A 35 -3.45 -1.16 2.63
C ALA A 35 -2.56 -0.45 1.60
N VAL A 36 -1.68 -1.21 0.94
CA VAL A 36 -0.75 -0.75 -0.08
C VAL A 36 -1.09 -1.44 -1.39
N ILE A 37 -1.33 -0.65 -2.43
CA ILE A 37 -1.62 -1.13 -3.78
C ILE A 37 -0.59 -0.52 -4.74
N ARG A 38 0.17 -1.37 -5.42
CA ARG A 38 1.17 -0.96 -6.43
C ARG A 38 0.58 -1.10 -7.82
N LEU A 39 0.82 -0.10 -8.65
CA LEU A 39 0.34 -0.03 -10.04
C LEU A 39 1.51 -0.23 -11.02
N ASP A 40 1.21 -0.75 -12.21
CA ASP A 40 2.16 -0.97 -13.31
C ASP A 40 2.93 0.30 -13.74
N CYS A 41 2.33 1.48 -13.55
CA CYS A 41 2.94 2.77 -13.88
C CYS A 41 3.89 3.30 -12.80
N GLY A 42 4.12 2.52 -11.73
CA GLY A 42 4.95 2.88 -10.58
C GLY A 42 4.29 3.82 -9.57
N CYS A 43 2.99 4.10 -9.71
CA CYS A 43 2.22 4.80 -8.68
C CYS A 43 1.75 3.80 -7.61
N ARG A 44 1.53 4.31 -6.40
CA ARG A 44 1.02 3.53 -5.28
C ARG A 44 -0.20 4.19 -4.71
N LYS A 45 -1.18 3.39 -4.28
CA LYS A 45 -2.30 3.84 -3.44
C LYS A 45 -2.11 3.30 -2.04
N MET A 46 -2.35 4.14 -1.05
CA MET A 46 -2.27 3.78 0.35
C MET A 46 -3.46 4.33 1.12
N ALA A 47 -3.98 3.55 2.05
CA ALA A 47 -5.00 3.99 3.00
C ALA A 47 -4.89 3.20 4.30
N ALA A 48 -5.05 3.88 5.44
CA ALA A 48 -5.17 3.20 6.72
C ALA A 48 -6.48 2.40 6.75
N VAL A 49 -6.45 1.25 7.41
CA VAL A 49 -7.58 0.33 7.57
C VAL A 49 -7.91 0.12 9.05
N LYS A 50 -9.20 0.09 9.38
CA LYS A 50 -9.71 -0.21 10.72
C LYS A 50 -9.83 -1.72 10.94
N LYS A 51 -10.06 -2.10 12.20
CA LYS A 51 -10.34 -3.48 12.62
C LYS A 51 -11.55 -4.14 11.98
N ASP A 52 -12.48 -3.35 11.46
CA ASP A 52 -13.67 -3.83 10.74
C ASP A 52 -13.44 -3.87 9.22
N GLY A 53 -12.23 -3.55 8.75
CA GLY A 53 -11.88 -3.45 7.34
C GLY A 53 -12.44 -2.21 6.63
N GLU A 54 -12.97 -1.23 7.35
CA GLU A 54 -13.33 0.08 6.79
C GLU A 54 -12.09 0.98 6.66
N PRO A 55 -12.08 1.94 5.72
CA PRO A 55 -11.00 2.90 5.63
C PRO A 55 -10.95 3.81 6.88
N ALA A 56 -9.77 3.88 7.51
CA ALA A 56 -9.44 4.83 8.58
C ALA A 56 -8.94 6.18 8.04
N SER A 57 -8.50 6.22 6.77
CA SER A 57 -8.00 7.43 6.12
C SER A 57 -8.58 7.60 4.71
N LYS A 58 -8.35 8.79 4.13
CA LYS A 58 -8.52 8.97 2.68
C LYS A 58 -7.44 8.16 1.94
N ILE A 59 -7.76 7.76 0.70
CA ILE A 59 -6.78 7.13 -0.20
C ILE A 59 -5.76 8.19 -0.61
N ILE A 60 -4.50 7.92 -0.32
CA ILE A 60 -3.36 8.73 -0.75
C ILE A 60 -2.71 8.01 -1.91
N MET A 61 -2.48 8.75 -3.00
CA MET A 61 -1.78 8.24 -4.17
C MET A 61 -0.49 9.01 -4.36
N TYR A 62 0.63 8.30 -4.50
CA TYR A 62 1.94 8.91 -4.73
C TYR A 62 2.80 8.07 -5.66
N ARG A 63 3.94 8.62 -6.05
CA ARG A 63 4.94 7.97 -6.88
C ARG A 63 6.32 8.34 -6.35
N ASP A 64 7.21 7.37 -6.22
CA ASP A 64 8.58 7.62 -5.78
C ASP A 64 9.25 8.69 -6.65
N GLN A 65 9.93 9.63 -5.99
CA GLN A 65 10.70 10.71 -6.62
C GLN A 65 9.88 11.66 -7.50
N ALA A 66 8.55 11.69 -7.34
CA ALA A 66 7.69 12.61 -8.07
C ALA A 66 6.84 13.44 -7.11
N GLU A 67 6.79 14.75 -7.35
CA GLU A 67 5.91 15.67 -6.62
C GLU A 67 4.43 15.45 -6.97
N THR A 68 4.13 14.74 -8.07
CA THR A 68 2.76 14.53 -8.52
C THR A 68 2.47 13.16 -9.12
N ILE A 69 1.20 12.79 -9.08
CA ILE A 69 0.63 11.58 -9.69
C ILE A 69 0.81 11.60 -11.21
N CYS A 70 1.08 10.44 -11.82
CA CYS A 70 1.30 10.32 -13.26
C CYS A 70 0.05 10.66 -14.09
N PRO A 71 0.18 11.05 -15.37
CA PRO A 71 -0.95 11.41 -16.21
C PRO A 71 -2.00 10.31 -16.36
N GLN A 72 -1.60 9.04 -16.31
CA GLN A 72 -2.52 7.90 -16.46
C GLN A 72 -3.39 7.77 -15.21
N CYS A 73 -2.77 7.77 -14.02
CA CYS A 73 -3.50 7.75 -12.75
C CYS A 73 -4.36 9.00 -12.53
N ARG A 74 -4.00 10.16 -13.07
CA ARG A 74 -4.89 11.34 -13.06
C ARG A 74 -6.15 11.15 -13.91
N LYS A 75 -6.10 10.30 -14.95
CA LYS A 75 -7.23 10.02 -15.85
C LYS A 75 -8.14 8.93 -15.31
N ASP A 76 -7.56 7.84 -14.82
CA ASP A 76 -8.31 6.62 -14.44
C ASP A 76 -8.36 6.40 -12.92
N ASN A 77 -7.83 7.34 -12.14
CA ASN A 77 -7.74 7.27 -10.68
C ASN A 77 -7.06 5.99 -10.17
N GLY A 78 -6.07 5.46 -10.90
CA GLY A 78 -5.35 4.27 -10.49
C GLY A 78 -6.13 2.98 -10.71
N ASP A 79 -6.70 2.80 -11.91
CA ASP A 79 -7.58 1.67 -12.26
C ASP A 79 -7.13 0.31 -11.67
N PHE A 80 -8.09 -0.43 -11.11
CA PHE A 80 -7.86 -1.72 -10.48
C PHE A 80 -7.26 -2.76 -11.43
N MET A 81 -7.56 -2.67 -12.73
CA MET A 81 -7.00 -3.57 -13.76
C MET A 81 -5.48 -3.47 -13.92
N ARG A 82 -4.85 -2.45 -13.33
CA ARG A 82 -3.40 -2.20 -13.40
C ARG A 82 -2.67 -2.52 -12.11
N VAL A 83 -3.36 -3.10 -11.13
CA VAL A 83 -2.77 -3.53 -9.87
C VAL A 83 -1.77 -4.66 -10.15
N THR A 84 -0.52 -4.45 -9.78
CA THR A 84 0.54 -5.45 -9.91
C THR A 84 0.81 -6.17 -8.59
N GLU A 85 0.59 -5.50 -7.47
CA GLU A 85 0.79 -6.05 -6.14
C GLU A 85 -0.10 -5.33 -5.14
N GLN A 86 -0.65 -6.06 -4.16
CA GLN A 86 -1.44 -5.50 -3.08
C GLN A 86 -1.21 -6.28 -1.78
N PHE A 87 -1.08 -5.57 -0.67
CA PHE A 87 -0.88 -6.14 0.66
C PHE A 87 -1.28 -5.16 1.74
N ILE A 88 -1.41 -5.62 2.99
CA ILE A 88 -1.63 -4.76 4.15
C ILE A 88 -0.38 -4.79 5.03
N HIS A 89 0.18 -3.62 5.30
CA HIS A 89 1.19 -3.46 6.33
C HIS A 89 0.51 -3.27 7.68
N TRP A 90 0.60 -4.27 8.55
CA TRP A 90 -0.03 -4.25 9.87
C TRP A 90 0.77 -3.40 10.86
N ALA A 91 0.06 -2.61 11.66
CA ALA A 91 0.66 -1.88 12.78
C ALA A 91 0.72 -2.79 14.02
N ALA A 92 1.63 -2.49 14.95
CA ALA A 92 1.66 -3.17 16.24
C ALA A 92 0.62 -2.55 17.20
N PRO A 93 -0.11 -3.35 18.02
CA PRO A 93 -0.11 -4.81 18.02
C PRO A 93 -0.84 -5.37 16.80
N GLU A 94 -0.24 -6.37 16.15
CA GLU A 94 -0.83 -6.97 14.97
C GLU A 94 -2.11 -7.75 15.33
N PRO A 95 -3.16 -7.68 14.48
CA PRO A 95 -4.36 -8.49 14.65
C PRO A 95 -4.06 -9.98 14.45
N ASP A 96 -4.94 -10.84 14.96
CA ASP A 96 -4.86 -12.28 14.75
C ASP A 96 -5.08 -12.66 13.28
N MET A 97 -4.70 -13.89 12.92
CA MET A 97 -4.77 -14.38 11.54
C MET A 97 -6.19 -14.36 10.96
N THR A 98 -7.22 -14.64 11.77
CA THR A 98 -8.61 -14.64 11.29
C THR A 98 -9.03 -13.22 10.93
N THR A 99 -8.79 -12.27 11.85
CA THR A 99 -9.05 -10.85 11.61
C THR A 99 -8.28 -10.32 10.39
N LYS A 100 -6.99 -10.67 10.26
CA LYS A 100 -6.17 -10.29 9.10
C LYS A 100 -6.80 -10.75 7.79
N THR A 101 -7.16 -12.02 7.69
CA THR A 101 -7.76 -12.59 6.48
C THR A 101 -9.11 -11.96 6.14
N GLU A 102 -9.97 -11.71 7.14
CA GLU A 102 -11.27 -11.04 6.93
C GLU A 102 -11.08 -9.63 6.35
N ILE A 103 -10.15 -8.86 6.93
CA ILE A 103 -9.85 -7.50 6.47
C ILE A 103 -9.21 -7.53 5.08
N GLU A 104 -8.27 -8.43 4.81
CA GLU A 104 -7.65 -8.57 3.49
C GLU A 104 -8.69 -8.83 2.40
N ILE A 105 -9.60 -9.79 2.64
CA ILE A 105 -10.69 -10.11 1.71
C ILE A 105 -11.60 -8.89 1.49
N LYS A 106 -11.93 -8.16 2.56
CA LYS A 106 -12.83 -7.01 2.48
C LYS A 106 -12.20 -5.81 1.78
N VAL A 107 -10.94 -5.51 2.09
CA VAL A 107 -10.23 -4.30 1.63
C VAL A 107 -9.63 -4.50 0.25
N LEU A 108 -8.94 -5.61 0.04
CA LEU A 108 -8.21 -5.90 -1.19
C LEU A 108 -9.04 -6.69 -2.20
N GLY A 109 -10.21 -7.18 -1.77
CA GLY A 109 -11.05 -8.10 -2.52
C GLY A 109 -10.51 -9.53 -2.49
N THR A 110 -11.33 -10.48 -2.92
CA THR A 110 -10.85 -11.83 -3.24
C THR A 110 -10.10 -11.77 -4.56
N GLN A 111 -8.76 -11.75 -4.56
CA GLN A 111 -8.03 -12.20 -5.73
C GLN A 111 -8.39 -13.68 -5.96
N GLN A 112 -9.31 -13.95 -6.88
CA GLN A 112 -9.21 -15.20 -7.62
C GLN A 112 -7.92 -15.10 -8.41
N VAL A 113 -6.87 -15.71 -7.87
CA VAL A 113 -5.71 -16.11 -8.66
C VAL A 113 -6.28 -16.99 -9.77
N GLN A 114 -6.39 -16.45 -10.98
CA GLN A 114 -6.64 -17.24 -12.19
C GLN A 114 -5.34 -17.91 -12.60
#